data_AF-A0A1V1VGN0-F1
#
_entry.id   AF-A0A1V1VGN0-F1
#
_cell.length_a   1.000
_cell.length_b   1.000
_cell.length_c   1.000
_cell.angle_alpha   90.00
_cell.angle_beta   90.00
_cell.angle_gamma   90.00
#
_symmetry.space_group_name_H-M   'P 1'
#
loop_
_entity.id
_entity.type
_entity.pdbx_description
1 polymer ?
#
loop_
_entity_poly.entity_id
_entity_poly.type
_entity_poly.pdbx_seq_one_letter_code
_entity_poly.pdbx_strand_id
1 'polypeptide(L)'
;MIEQLLEIKKIRADRADRAVQQQEYRVSNARASLRKAEQSVVDYRQWREEEEERRFAKAKQKTVVLKELEILRQEIALLREREADLKQRAAEEKKSLEQENQRLKERKQEALAADKTKEKFIQLNEQEIAEQARQVQYQEELEQEEFRSVVVS
;
A
#
# COMPACT_ATOMS: atom_id res chain seq x y z
N MET A 1 -1.49 -23.03 27.41
CA MET A 1 -0.97 -23.17 26.02
C MET A 1 -1.76 -22.30 25.03
N ILE A 2 -3.10 -22.31 25.08
CA ILE A 2 -3.96 -21.51 24.17
C ILE A 2 -3.74 -20.00 24.35
N GLU A 3 -3.59 -19.52 25.58
CA GLU A 3 -3.31 -18.10 25.88
C GLU A 3 -2.02 -17.59 25.19
N GLN A 4 -0.93 -18.35 25.26
CA GLN A 4 0.32 -17.98 24.57
C GLN A 4 0.15 -17.96 23.05
N LEU A 5 -0.63 -18.88 22.49
CA LEU A 5 -0.94 -18.87 21.05
C LEU A 5 -1.80 -17.67 20.67
N LEU A 6 -2.78 -17.29 21.49
CA LEU A 6 -3.59 -16.10 21.30
C LEU A 6 -2.73 -14.84 21.29
N GLU A 7 -1.77 -14.71 22.21
CA GLU A 7 -0.84 -13.57 22.24
C GLU A 7 -0.03 -13.47 20.95
N ILE A 8 0.48 -14.61 20.45
CA ILE A 8 1.16 -14.65 19.15
C ILE A 8 0.22 -14.22 18.01
N LYS A 9 -1.08 -14.57 18.05
CA LYS A 9 -2.04 -14.13 17.02
C LYS A 9 -2.31 -12.63 17.08
N LYS A 10 -2.45 -12.04 18.28
CA LYS A 10 -2.59 -10.59 18.48
C LYS A 10 -1.41 -9.85 17.88
N ILE A 11 -0.18 -10.25 18.23
CA ILE A 11 1.05 -9.65 17.69
C ILE A 11 1.10 -9.74 16.15
N ARG A 12 0.64 -10.84 15.56
CA ARG A 12 0.61 -11.00 14.09
C ARG A 12 -0.44 -10.10 13.43
N ALA A 13 -1.61 -9.95 14.04
CA ALA A 13 -2.64 -9.02 13.56
C ALA A 13 -2.11 -7.58 13.59
N ASP A 14 -1.55 -7.14 14.72
CA ASP A 14 -0.97 -5.80 14.86
C ASP A 14 0.14 -5.51 13.84
N ARG A 15 0.98 -6.52 13.55
CA ARG A 15 2.02 -6.41 12.52
C ARG A 15 1.42 -6.27 11.13
N ALA A 16 0.36 -7.01 10.83
CA ALA A 16 -0.33 -6.92 9.54
C ALA A 16 -0.99 -5.54 9.36
N ASP A 17 -1.60 -4.99 10.40
CA ASP A 17 -2.18 -3.65 10.38
C ASP A 17 -1.12 -2.57 10.16
N ARG A 18 0.02 -2.66 10.86
CA ARG A 18 1.15 -1.75 10.63
C ARG A 18 1.69 -1.87 9.21
N ALA A 19 1.74 -3.07 8.64
CA ALA A 19 2.16 -3.28 7.26
C ALA A 19 1.19 -2.63 6.27
N VAL A 20 -0.13 -2.69 6.53
CA VAL A 20 -1.15 -1.96 5.75
C VAL A 20 -0.88 -0.46 5.82
N GLN A 21 -0.71 0.11 7.02
CA GLN A 21 -0.45 1.56 7.18
C GLN A 21 0.81 2.02 6.43
N GLN A 22 1.90 1.25 6.53
CA GLN A 22 3.13 1.54 5.78
C GLN A 22 2.90 1.48 4.26
N GLN A 23 2.09 0.53 3.80
CA GLN A 23 1.77 0.39 2.39
C GLN A 23 0.85 1.53 1.89
N GLU A 24 -0.07 2.01 2.72
CA GLU A 24 -0.90 3.19 2.42
C GLU A 24 -0.04 4.46 2.27
N TYR A 25 0.98 4.61 3.12
CA TYR A 25 1.96 5.69 2.99
C TYR A 25 2.74 5.60 1.67
N ARG A 26 3.18 4.40 1.26
CA ARG A 26 3.85 4.19 -0.04
C ARG A 26 2.95 4.53 -1.22
N VAL A 27 1.68 4.12 -1.18
CA VAL A 27 0.69 4.48 -2.19
C VAL A 27 0.49 6.00 -2.26
N SER A 28 0.40 6.68 -1.11
CA SER A 28 0.29 8.14 -1.05
C SER A 28 1.49 8.83 -1.72
N ASN A 29 2.71 8.38 -1.41
CA ASN A 29 3.92 8.90 -2.02
C ASN A 29 3.97 8.65 -3.54
N ALA A 30 3.61 7.44 -4.00
CA ALA A 30 3.55 7.12 -5.43
C ALA A 30 2.51 8.00 -6.16
N ARG A 31 1.36 8.28 -5.55
CA ARG A 31 0.37 9.22 -6.09
C ARG A 31 0.92 10.64 -6.19
N ALA A 32 1.66 11.10 -5.20
CA ALA A 32 2.29 12.42 -5.22
C ALA A 32 3.36 12.51 -6.33
N SER A 33 4.18 11.47 -6.50
CA SER A 33 5.18 11.40 -7.58
C SER A 33 4.51 11.41 -8.97
N LEU A 34 3.46 10.61 -9.17
CA LEU A 34 2.70 10.61 -10.42
C LEU A 34 2.15 12.00 -10.75
N ARG A 35 1.49 12.67 -9.78
CA ARG A 35 0.97 14.03 -9.99
C ARG A 35 2.05 15.01 -10.41
N LYS A 36 3.24 14.94 -9.79
CA LYS A 36 4.38 15.80 -10.17
C LYS A 36 4.88 15.50 -11.58
N ALA A 37 4.95 14.23 -11.95
CA ALA A 37 5.37 13.81 -13.30
C ALA A 37 4.35 14.26 -14.36
N GLU A 38 3.05 14.08 -14.11
CA GLU A 38 1.96 14.54 -14.98
C GLU A 38 1.98 16.07 -15.14
N GLN A 39 2.17 16.81 -14.04
CA GLN A 39 2.28 18.27 -14.10
C GLN A 39 3.49 18.70 -14.93
N SER A 40 4.64 18.03 -14.76
CA SER A 40 5.84 18.33 -15.53
C SER A 40 5.63 18.13 -17.04
N VAL A 41 4.83 17.13 -17.44
CA VAL A 41 4.45 16.93 -18.85
C VAL A 41 3.58 18.07 -19.35
N VAL A 42 2.60 18.52 -18.55
CA VAL A 42 1.70 19.62 -18.92
C VAL A 42 2.48 20.93 -19.08
N ASP A 43 3.28 21.29 -18.07
CA ASP A 43 4.07 22.53 -18.06
C ASP A 43 5.08 22.54 -19.23
N TYR A 44 5.77 21.42 -19.44
CA TYR A 44 6.75 21.31 -20.51
C TYR A 44 6.08 21.34 -21.89
N ARG A 45 4.91 20.70 -22.05
CA ARG A 45 4.18 20.72 -23.32
C ARG A 45 3.77 22.15 -23.69
N GLN A 46 3.21 22.91 -22.74
CA GLN A 46 2.83 24.29 -22.99
C GLN A 46 4.04 25.11 -23.44
N TRP A 47 5.13 25.06 -22.67
CA TRP A 47 6.36 25.77 -23.02
C TRP A 47 6.92 25.32 -24.38
N ARG A 48 6.91 24.01 -24.67
CA ARG A 48 7.41 23.46 -25.93
C ARG A 48 6.62 23.97 -27.12
N GLU A 49 5.29 24.03 -27.02
CA GLU A 49 4.43 24.54 -28.09
C GLU A 49 4.73 26.02 -28.39
N GLU A 50 4.84 26.87 -27.36
CA GLU A 50 5.21 28.28 -27.50
C GLU A 50 6.62 28.47 -28.11
N GLU A 51 7.57 27.66 -27.67
CA GLU A 51 8.98 27.74 -28.04
C GLU A 51 9.23 27.17 -29.46
N GLU A 52 8.41 26.20 -29.89
CA GLU A 52 8.33 25.70 -31.25
C GLU A 52 7.75 26.78 -32.20
N GLU A 53 6.65 27.44 -31.82
CA GLU A 53 6.05 28.53 -32.59
C GLU A 53 7.00 29.71 -32.75
N ARG A 54 7.66 30.15 -31.67
CA ARG A 54 8.65 31.24 -31.71
C ARG A 54 9.80 30.95 -32.66
N ARG A 55 10.27 29.70 -32.67
CA ARG A 55 11.33 29.21 -33.59
C ARG A 55 10.87 29.25 -35.05
N PHE A 56 9.67 28.76 -35.33
CA PHE A 56 9.11 28.82 -36.68
C PHE A 56 8.87 30.26 -37.16
N ALA A 57 8.35 31.14 -36.31
CA ALA A 57 8.13 32.55 -36.63
C ALA A 57 9.45 33.25 -36.98
N LYS A 58 10.51 33.03 -36.19
CA LYS A 58 11.85 33.56 -36.44
C LYS A 58 12.43 33.08 -37.78
N ALA A 59 12.21 31.80 -38.11
CA ALA A 59 12.67 31.24 -39.38
C ALA A 59 11.89 31.79 -40.58
N LYS A 60 10.58 32.04 -40.43
CA LYS A 60 9.72 32.61 -41.49
C LYS A 60 10.06 34.07 -41.81
N GLN A 61 10.51 34.84 -40.81
CA GLN A 61 10.88 36.27 -40.97
C GLN A 61 12.26 36.49 -41.62
N LYS A 62 13.07 35.43 -41.79
CA LYS A 62 14.40 35.51 -42.38
C LYS A 62 14.47 34.65 -43.64
N THR A 63 15.27 35.08 -44.62
CA THR A 63 15.67 34.21 -45.73
C THR A 63 16.68 33.20 -45.19
N VAL A 64 16.18 32.18 -44.48
CA VAL A 64 17.01 31.16 -43.84
C VAL A 64 17.67 30.29 -44.91
N VAL A 65 18.98 30.11 -44.79
CA VAL A 65 19.71 29.13 -45.62
C VAL A 65 19.39 27.71 -45.14
N LEU A 66 19.49 26.73 -46.05
CA LEU A 66 19.12 25.33 -45.79
C LEU A 66 19.68 24.78 -44.47
N LYS A 67 20.95 25.09 -44.16
CA LYS A 67 21.62 24.68 -42.92
C LYS A 67 20.95 25.21 -41.65
N GLU A 68 20.47 26.45 -41.66
CA GLU A 68 19.76 27.04 -40.51
C GLU A 68 18.39 26.39 -40.31
N LEU A 69 17.72 26.00 -41.39
CA LEU A 69 16.47 25.24 -41.33
C LEU A 69 16.66 23.83 -40.77
N GLU A 70 17.77 23.17 -41.10
CA GLU A 70 18.13 21.86 -40.55
C GLU A 70 18.41 21.93 -39.04
N ILE A 71 19.16 22.94 -38.60
CA ILE A 71 19.40 23.19 -37.17
C ILE A 71 18.07 23.41 -36.43
N LEU A 72 17.17 24.22 -37.00
CA LEU A 72 15.85 24.47 -36.42
C LEU A 72 15.05 23.17 -36.24
N ARG A 73 15.05 22.30 -37.25
CA ARG A 73 14.37 21.00 -37.19
C ARG A 73 14.98 20.10 -36.11
N GLN A 74 16.30 20.11 -35.98
CA GLN A 74 16.99 19.35 -34.94
C GLN A 74 16.65 19.88 -33.54
N GLU A 75 16.64 21.19 -33.33
CA GLU A 75 16.23 21.80 -32.06
C GLU A 75 14.79 21.40 -31.69
N ILE A 76 13.86 21.46 -32.64
CA ILE A 76 12.47 21.03 -32.42
C ILE A 76 12.38 19.53 -32.11
N ALA A 77 13.17 18.70 -32.79
CA ALA A 77 13.23 17.27 -32.52
C ALA A 77 13.68 17.01 -31.07
N LEU A 78 14.74 17.69 -30.59
CA LEU A 78 15.22 17.57 -29.22
C LEU A 78 14.16 18.00 -28.18
N LEU A 79 13.38 19.05 -28.49
CA LEU A 79 12.31 19.47 -27.59
C LEU A 79 11.21 18.41 -27.47
N ARG A 80 10.85 17.78 -28.59
CA ARG A 80 9.83 16.72 -28.63
C ARG A 80 10.32 15.42 -27.99
N GLU A 81 11.60 15.09 -28.16
CA GLU A 81 12.25 13.97 -27.47
C GLU A 81 12.18 14.16 -25.95
N ARG A 82 12.50 15.36 -25.45
CA ARG A 82 12.38 15.67 -24.03
C ARG A 82 10.94 15.57 -23.51
N GLU A 83 9.94 15.97 -24.29
CA GLU A 83 8.53 15.76 -23.92
C GLU A 83 8.20 14.25 -23.85
N ALA A 84 8.72 13.46 -24.79
CA ALA A 84 8.53 12.02 -24.80
C ALA A 84 9.15 11.36 -23.56
N ASP A 85 10.34 11.79 -23.13
CA ASP A 85 10.97 11.32 -21.89
C ASP A 85 10.11 11.61 -20.65
N LEU A 86 9.54 12.82 -20.57
CA LEU A 86 8.68 13.19 -19.45
C LEU A 86 7.39 12.36 -19.44
N LYS A 87 6.79 12.11 -20.61
CA LYS A 87 5.62 11.23 -20.76
C LYS A 87 5.94 9.79 -20.37
N GLN A 88 7.10 9.28 -20.79
CA GLN A 88 7.58 7.96 -20.43
C GLN A 88 7.73 7.82 -18.92
N ARG A 89 8.33 8.83 -18.27
CA ARG A 89 8.46 8.85 -16.81
C ARG A 89 7.10 8.88 -16.10
N ALA A 90 6.15 9.69 -16.58
CA ALA A 90 4.80 9.70 -16.02
C ALA A 90 4.11 8.33 -16.15
N ALA A 91 4.30 7.63 -17.28
CA ALA A 91 3.79 6.27 -17.47
C ALA A 91 4.44 5.26 -16.49
N GLU A 92 5.74 5.37 -16.23
CA GLU A 92 6.46 4.55 -15.25
C GLU A 92 5.96 4.80 -13.82
N GLU A 93 5.77 6.05 -13.42
CA GLU A 93 5.19 6.41 -12.11
C GLU A 93 3.76 5.87 -11.96
N LYS A 94 2.98 5.89 -13.04
CA LYS A 94 1.62 5.31 -13.06
C LYS A 94 1.65 3.79 -12.84
N LYS A 95 2.56 3.09 -13.51
CA LYS A 95 2.76 1.65 -13.32
C LYS A 95 3.23 1.33 -11.90
N SER A 96 4.13 2.14 -11.35
CA SER A 96 4.58 2.03 -9.96
C SER A 96 3.41 2.17 -8.98
N LEU A 97 2.56 3.18 -9.17
CA LEU A 97 1.35 3.37 -8.38
C LEU A 97 0.39 2.17 -8.45
N GLU A 98 0.19 1.60 -9.64
CA GLU A 98 -0.64 0.40 -9.81
C GLU A 98 -0.09 -0.79 -9.01
N GLN A 99 1.23 -1.02 -9.08
CA GLN A 99 1.90 -2.06 -8.28
C GLN A 99 1.74 -1.83 -6.77
N GLU A 100 1.90 -0.60 -6.30
CA GLU A 100 1.73 -0.28 -4.88
C GLU A 100 0.27 -0.43 -4.41
N ASN A 101 -0.71 -0.13 -5.26
CA ASN A 101 -2.13 -0.39 -4.94
C ASN A 101 -2.43 -1.89 -4.88
N GLN A 102 -1.84 -2.68 -5.79
CA GLN A 102 -2.01 -4.13 -5.77
C GLN A 102 -1.40 -4.74 -4.49
N ARG A 103 -0.20 -4.31 -4.12
CA ARG A 103 0.43 -4.67 -2.83
C ARG A 103 -0.43 -4.26 -1.64
N LEU A 104 -1.04 -3.08 -1.68
CA LEU A 104 -1.96 -2.63 -0.63
C LEU A 104 -3.16 -3.56 -0.48
N LYS A 105 -3.74 -4.00 -1.59
CA LYS A 105 -4.85 -4.95 -1.59
C LYS A 105 -4.45 -6.28 -0.94
N GLU A 106 -3.28 -6.80 -1.28
CA GLU A 106 -2.73 -8.02 -0.68
C GLU A 106 -2.51 -7.86 0.83
N ARG A 107 -1.90 -6.75 1.27
CA ARG A 107 -1.70 -6.48 2.72
C ARG A 107 -3.01 -6.37 3.48
N LYS A 108 -4.05 -5.75 2.89
CA LYS A 108 -5.38 -5.68 3.51
C LYS A 108 -6.04 -7.05 3.64
N GLN A 109 -5.84 -7.93 2.66
CA GLN A 109 -6.32 -9.32 2.74
C GLN A 109 -5.59 -10.12 3.81
N GLU A 110 -4.27 -9.96 3.93
CA GLU A 110 -3.46 -10.58 4.98
C GLU A 110 -3.88 -10.10 6.39
N ALA A 111 -4.09 -8.80 6.57
CA ALA A 111 -4.57 -8.23 7.82
C ALA A 111 -5.95 -8.79 8.22
N LEU A 112 -6.89 -8.83 7.28
CA LEU A 112 -8.21 -9.44 7.50
C LEU A 112 -8.11 -10.93 7.89
N ALA A 113 -7.20 -11.68 7.27
CA ALA A 113 -6.99 -13.09 7.60
C ALA A 113 -6.36 -13.27 8.99
N ALA A 114 -5.42 -12.39 9.35
CA ALA A 114 -4.79 -12.37 10.67
C ALA A 114 -5.81 -12.04 11.77
N ASP A 115 -6.68 -11.06 11.54
CA ASP A 115 -7.77 -10.69 12.44
C ASP A 115 -8.77 -11.83 12.63
N LYS A 116 -9.25 -12.44 11.54
CA LYS A 116 -10.14 -13.62 11.64
C LYS A 116 -9.51 -14.74 12.45
N THR A 117 -8.21 -14.96 12.26
CA THR A 117 -7.47 -15.97 13.04
C THR A 117 -7.39 -15.57 14.51
N LYS A 118 -7.09 -14.30 14.82
CA LYS A 118 -7.08 -13.77 16.18
C LYS A 118 -8.44 -13.98 16.86
N GLU A 119 -9.53 -13.60 16.22
CA GLU A 119 -10.89 -13.78 16.75
C GLU A 119 -11.22 -15.24 17.06
N LYS A 120 -10.84 -16.17 16.16
CA LYS A 120 -11.03 -17.61 16.41
C LYS A 120 -10.27 -18.07 17.67
N PHE A 121 -9.05 -17.57 17.89
CA PHE A 121 -8.26 -17.92 19.07
C PHE A 121 -8.79 -17.28 20.35
N ILE A 122 -9.44 -16.11 20.26
CA ILE A 122 -10.14 -15.50 21.39
C ILE A 122 -11.27 -16.44 21.84
N GLN A 123 -12.12 -16.87 20.91
CA GLN A 123 -13.23 -17.78 21.21
C GLN A 123 -12.75 -19.11 21.82
N LEU A 124 -11.68 -19.70 21.27
CA LEU A 124 -11.10 -20.93 21.81
C LEU A 124 -10.56 -20.73 23.24
N ASN A 125 -9.93 -19.60 23.51
CA ASN A 125 -9.41 -19.29 24.85
C ASN A 125 -10.55 -19.09 25.86
N GLU A 126 -11.64 -18.45 25.46
CA GLU A 126 -12.83 -18.30 26.30
C GLU A 126 -13.49 -19.65 26.61
N GLN A 127 -13.58 -20.54 25.62
CA GLN A 127 -14.10 -21.91 25.81
C GLN A 127 -13.23 -22.72 26.78
N GLU A 128 -11.91 -22.67 26.61
CA GLU A 128 -10.95 -23.34 27.49
C GLU A 128 -11.08 -22.84 28.94
N ILE A 129 -11.15 -21.53 29.16
CA ILE A 129 -11.34 -20.95 30.50
C ILE A 129 -12.67 -21.42 31.11
N ALA A 130 -13.75 -21.43 30.32
CA ALA A 130 -15.05 -21.88 30.80
C ALA A 130 -15.07 -23.39 31.14
N GLU A 131 -14.35 -24.22 30.38
CA GLU A 131 -14.19 -25.65 30.67
C GLU A 131 -13.37 -25.89 31.94
N GLN A 132 -12.26 -25.18 32.10
CA GLN A 132 -11.44 -25.24 33.31
C GLN A 132 -12.24 -24.82 34.55
N ALA A 133 -13.01 -23.74 34.46
CA ALA A 133 -13.87 -23.28 35.56
C ALA A 133 -14.93 -24.33 35.93
N ARG A 134 -15.58 -24.95 34.94
CA ARG A 134 -16.54 -26.04 35.19
C ARG A 134 -15.89 -27.26 35.84
N GLN A 135 -14.67 -27.63 35.42
CA GLN A 135 -13.94 -28.74 36.01
C GLN A 135 -13.58 -28.48 37.47
N VAL A 136 -13.14 -27.25 37.79
CA VAL A 136 -12.85 -26.85 39.19
C VAL A 136 -14.11 -26.94 40.04
N GLN A 137 -15.22 -26.38 39.57
CA GLN A 137 -16.51 -26.45 40.29
C GLN A 137 -16.94 -27.90 40.54
N TYR A 138 -16.82 -28.77 39.53
CA TYR A 138 -17.16 -30.18 39.67
C TYR A 138 -16.26 -30.92 40.68
N GLN A 139 -14.97 -30.62 40.72
CA GLN A 139 -14.05 -31.17 41.72
C GLN A 139 -14.41 -30.68 43.14
N GLU A 140 -14.71 -29.40 43.31
CA GLU A 140 -15.15 -28.83 44.59
C GLU A 140 -16.44 -29.48 45.10
N GLU A 141 -17.39 -29.78 44.22
CA GLU A 141 -18.64 -30.49 44.58
C GLU A 141 -18.35 -31.92 45.05
N LEU A 142 -17.49 -32.67 44.33
CA LEU A 142 -17.09 -34.02 44.73
C LEU A 142 -16.39 -34.03 46.09
N GLU A 143 -15.45 -33.11 46.32
CA GLU A 143 -14.75 -32.99 47.60
C GLU A 143 -15.72 -32.72 48.77
N GLN A 144 -16.75 -31.91 48.55
CA GLN A 144 -17.79 -31.65 49.55
C GLN A 144 -18.65 -32.88 49.84
N GLU A 145 -19.00 -33.66 48.81
CA GLU A 145 -19.73 -34.91 48.97
C GLU A 145 -18.91 -35.96 49.73
N GLU A 146 -17.63 -36.11 49.40
CA GLU A 146 -16.70 -36.97 50.12
C GLU A 146 -16.60 -36.57 51.60
N PHE A 147 -16.39 -35.27 51.88
CA PHE A 147 -16.32 -34.77 53.26
C PHE A 147 -17.61 -35.05 54.05
N ARG A 148 -18.78 -34.84 53.44
CA ARG A 148 -20.07 -35.16 54.08
C ARG A 148 -20.25 -36.65 54.34
N SER A 149 -19.80 -37.51 53.43
CA SER A 149 -19.91 -38.96 53.59
C SER A 149 -19.04 -39.51 54.73
N VAL A 150 -17.87 -38.91 54.97
CA VAL A 150 -16.93 -39.26 56.05
C VAL A 150 -17.42 -38.79 57.42
N VAL A 151 -18.10 -37.64 57.50
CA VAL A 151 -18.62 -37.08 58.77
C VAL A 151 -19.87 -37.82 59.28
N VAL A 152 -20.59 -38.52 58.39
CA VAL A 152 -21.83 -39.24 58.72
C VAL A 152 -21.61 -40.75 58.95
N SER A 153 -20.38 -41.25 58.76
CA SER A 153 -19.95 -42.62 59.10
C SER A 153 -19.26 -42.68 60.45
#